data_AF-A0A090KHW2-F1
#
_entry.id   AF-A0A090KHW2-F1
#
_cell.length_a   1.000
_cell.length_b   1.000
_cell.length_c   1.000
_cell.angle_alpha   90.00
_cell.angle_beta   90.00
_cell.angle_gamma   90.00
#
_symmetry.space_group_name_H-M   'P 1'
#
loop_
_entity.id
_entity.type
_entity.pdbx_description
1 polymer ?
#
loop_
_entity_poly.entity_id
_entity_poly.type
_entity_poly.pdbx_seq_one_letter_code
_entity_poly.pdbx_strand_id
1 'polypeptide(L)' 'MEALRGDKTVQEIASKHKVHPNQVSTWKRQAIEGLGEVFSNGADRERQDRESEVRDLHAKIGQLMVERDFLAGGLKR' A
#
# COMPACT_ATOMS: atom_id res chain seq x y z
N MET A 1 -13.32 14.94 -11.41
CA MET A 1 -13.47 15.47 -10.03
C MET A 1 -14.80 16.17 -9.77
N GLU A 2 -15.57 16.59 -10.79
CA GLU A 2 -16.83 17.35 -10.61
C GLU A 2 -17.84 16.66 -9.66
N ALA A 3 -17.99 15.33 -9.74
CA ALA A 3 -18.88 14.56 -8.87
C ALA A 3 -18.45 14.54 -7.39
N LEU A 4 -17.13 14.51 -7.14
CA LEU A 4 -16.55 14.47 -5.79
C LEU A 4 -16.48 15.87 -5.17
N ARG A 5 -16.25 16.90 -6.00
CA ARG A 5 -16.17 18.30 -5.56
C ARG A 5 -17.54 18.91 -5.26
N GLY A 6 -18.60 18.41 -5.91
CA GLY A 6 -19.97 18.88 -5.68
C GLY A 6 -20.39 20.08 -6.54
N ASP A 7 -19.50 20.57 -7.41
CA ASP A 7 -19.74 21.73 -8.29
C ASP A 7 -20.88 21.52 -9.31
N LYS A 8 -21.25 20.26 -9.56
CA LYS A 8 -22.31 19.89 -10.49
C LYS A 8 -23.14 18.75 -9.92
N THR A 9 -24.42 18.76 -10.25
CA THR A 9 -25.35 17.69 -9.92
C THR A 9 -25.03 16.41 -10.67
N VAL A 10 -25.51 15.28 -10.15
CA VAL A 10 -25.36 13.96 -10.79
C VAL A 10 -25.93 13.98 -12.21
N GLN A 11 -27.04 14.69 -12.39
CA GLN A 11 -27.75 14.85 -13.66
C GLN A 11 -26.93 15.62 -14.69
N GLU A 12 -26.32 16.74 -14.30
CA GLU A 12 -25.46 17.53 -15.19
C GLU A 12 -24.21 16.77 -15.63
N ILE A 13 -23.61 16.01 -14.71
CA ILE A 13 -22.45 15.16 -14.99
C ILE A 13 -22.85 14.01 -15.92
N ALA A 14 -23.99 13.37 -15.65
CA ALA A 14 -24.56 12.31 -16.48
C ALA A 14 -24.81 12.78 -17.92
N SER A 15 -25.46 13.94 -18.08
CA SER A 15 -25.72 14.53 -19.39
C SER A 15 -24.44 14.93 -20.13
N LYS A 16 -23.49 15.58 -19.43
CA LYS A 16 -22.21 16.04 -20.02
C LYS A 16 -21.37 14.86 -20.54
N HIS A 17 -21.32 13.77 -19.76
CA HIS A 17 -20.49 12.61 -20.07
C HIS A 17 -21.25 11.48 -20.78
N LYS A 18 -22.55 11.68 -21.09
CA LYS A 18 -23.44 10.71 -21.73
C LYS A 18 -23.47 9.36 -21.01
N VAL A 19 -23.44 9.40 -19.67
CA VAL A 19 -23.52 8.23 -18.78
C VAL A 19 -24.81 8.30 -17.98
N HIS A 20 -25.30 7.15 -17.52
CA HIS A 20 -26.53 7.12 -16.73
C HIS A 20 -26.29 7.72 -15.31
N PRO A 21 -27.23 8.51 -14.73
CA PRO A 21 -27.10 9.08 -13.39
C PRO A 21 -26.71 8.06 -12.30
N ASN A 22 -27.28 6.85 -12.31
CA ASN A 22 -26.87 5.78 -11.38
C ASN A 22 -25.40 5.37 -11.49
N GLN A 23 -24.78 5.46 -12.68
CA GLN A 23 -23.35 5.14 -12.85
C GLN A 23 -22.50 6.21 -12.16
N VAL A 24 -22.86 7.49 -12.33
CA VAL A 24 -22.18 8.62 -11.66
C VAL A 24 -22.28 8.49 -10.14
N SER A 25 -23.46 8.16 -9.60
CA SER A 25 -23.65 7.94 -8.16
C SER A 25 -22.84 6.74 -7.65
N THR A 26 -22.83 5.63 -8.40
CA THR A 26 -22.05 4.43 -8.06
C THR A 26 -20.55 4.74 -8.00
N TRP A 27 -20.01 5.39 -9.04
CA TRP A 27 -18.60 5.75 -9.09
C TRP A 27 -18.22 6.77 -8.02
N LYS A 28 -19.10 7.73 -7.71
CA LYS A 28 -18.88 8.68 -6.61
C LYS A 28 -18.75 7.95 -5.28
N ARG A 29 -19.64 6.99 -5.00
CA ARG A 29 -19.60 6.19 -3.77
C ARG A 29 -18.32 5.35 -3.70
N GLN A 30 -18.01 4.61 -4.76
CA GLN A 30 -16.80 3.79 -4.84
C GLN A 30 -15.52 4.61 -4.64
N ALA A 31 -15.46 5.81 -5.22
CA ALA A 31 -14.32 6.69 -5.03
C ALA A 31 -14.20 7.16 -3.58
N ILE A 32 -15.30 7.53 -2.91
CA ILE A 32 -15.28 7.94 -1.49
C ILE A 32 -14.86 6.78 -0.58
N GLU A 33 -15.42 5.59 -0.80
CA GLU A 33 -15.10 4.39 -0.03
C GLU A 33 -13.64 3.96 -0.23
N GLY A 34 -13.16 3.95 -1.49
CA GLY A 34 -11.79 3.56 -1.81
C GLY A 34 -10.73 4.60 -1.43
N LEU A 35 -11.07 5.89 -1.33
CA LEU A 35 -10.12 6.94 -0.94
C LEU A 35 -9.52 6.68 0.44
N GLY A 36 -10.32 6.21 1.40
CA GLY A 36 -9.84 5.86 2.73
C GLY A 36 -8.77 4.77 2.69
N GLU A 37 -9.05 3.68 1.97
CA GLU A 37 -8.12 2.55 1.83
C GLU A 37 -6.83 2.92 1.09
N VAL A 38 -6.92 3.79 0.08
CA VAL A 38 -5.75 4.24 -0.70
C VAL A 38 -4.80 5.06 0.16
N PHE A 39 -5.32 5.93 1.03
CA PHE A 39 -4.49 6.76 1.90
C PHE A 39 -4.07 6.07 3.21
N SER A 40 -4.79 5.05 3.68
CA SER A 40 -4.41 4.28 4.88
C SER A 40 -3.39 3.18 4.58
N ASN A 41 -3.53 2.45 3.47
CA ASN A 41 -2.74 1.24 3.23
C ASN A 41 -1.30 1.50 2.77
N GLY A 42 -0.95 2.72 2.36
CA GLY A 42 0.40 3.06 1.92
C GLY A 42 1.42 2.91 3.05
N ALA A 43 1.13 3.52 4.21
CA ALA A 43 2.03 3.50 5.36
C ALA A 43 2.12 2.12 6.02
N ASP A 44 1.01 1.37 6.08
CA ASP A 44 0.99 0.02 6.65
C ASP A 44 1.77 -0.98 5.80
N ARG A 45 1.68 -0.89 4.46
CA ARG A 45 2.48 -1.73 3.56
C ARG A 45 3.96 -1.42 3.66
N GLU A 46 4.33 -0.13 3.65
CA GLU A 46 5.74 0.28 3.80
C GLU A 46 6.32 -0.19 5.14
N ARG A 47 5.52 -0.10 6.22
CA ARG A 47 5.91 -0.62 7.53
C ARG A 47 6.10 -2.13 7.52
N GLN A 48 5.19 -2.88 6.87
CA GLN A 48 5.28 -4.33 6.76
C GLN A 48 6.51 -4.76 5.95
N ASP A 49 6.79 -4.10 4.84
CA ASP A 49 7.95 -4.38 3.99
C ASP A 49 9.25 -4.14 4.75
N ARG A 50 9.33 -3.01 5.48
CA ARG A 50 10.47 -2.71 6.36
C ARG A 50 10.63 -3.73 7.49
N GLU A 51 9.54 -4.19 8.10
CA GLU A 51 9.60 -5.24 9.12
C GLU A 51 10.07 -6.58 8.54
N SER A 52 9.74 -6.87 7.28
CA SER A 52 10.27 -8.04 6.58
C SER A 52 11.77 -7.92 6.35
N GLU A 53 12.23 -6.79 5.81
CA GLU A 53 13.66 -6.54 5.55
C GLU A 53 14.50 -6.62 6.83
N VAL A 54 14.01 -6.03 7.93
CA VAL A 54 14.69 -6.10 9.24
C VAL A 54 14.84 -7.54 9.73
N ARG A 55 13.81 -8.39 9.55
CA ARG A 55 13.88 -9.80 9.93
C ARG A 55 14.92 -10.56 9.10
N ASP A 56 14.94 -10.33 7.79
CA ASP A 56 15.88 -10.99 6.89
C ASP A 56 17.33 -10.59 7.21
N LEU A 57 17.57 -9.30 7.50
CA LEU A 57 18.87 -8.81 7.92
C LEU A 57 19.32 -9.42 9.25
N HIS A 58 18.43 -9.50 10.25
CA HIS A 58 18.75 -10.16 11.53
C HIS A 58 19.09 -11.64 11.34
N ALA A 59 18.34 -12.37 10.51
CA ALA A 59 18.64 -13.76 10.19
C ALA A 59 20.03 -13.89 9.53
N LYS A 60 20.36 -12.99 8.60
CA LYS A 60 21.66 -12.99 7.93
C LYS A 60 22.81 -12.69 8.87
N ILE A 61 22.64 -11.74 9.79
CA ILE A 61 23.63 -11.44 10.83
C ILE A 61 23.87 -12.66 11.71
N GLY A 62 22.81 -13.36 12.12
CA GLY A 62 22.91 -14.62 12.88
C GLY A 62 23.71 -15.69 12.13
N GLN A 63 23.39 -15.92 10.86
CA GLN A 63 24.13 -16.85 10.01
C GLN A 63 25.62 -16.48 9.93
N LEU A 64 25.92 -15.21 9.65
CA LEU A 64 27.30 -14.73 9.54
C LEU A 64 28.09 -14.84 10.85
N MET A 65 27.44 -14.63 12.00
CA MET A 65 28.09 -14.85 13.31
C MET A 65 28.48 -16.31 13.51
N VAL A 66 27.58 -17.25 13.20
CA VAL A 66 27.85 -18.69 13.31
C VAL A 66 28.97 -19.11 12.36
N GLU A 67 28.92 -18.67 11.10
CA GLU A 67 29.96 -18.96 10.10
C GLU A 67 31.32 -18.40 10.52
N ARG A 68 31.37 -17.16 11.01
CA ARG A 68 32.60 -16.54 11.55
C ARG A 68 33.15 -17.35 12.71
N ASP A 69 32.32 -17.71 13.69
CA ASP A 69 32.77 -18.42 14.89
C ASP A 69 33.29 -19.83 14.56
N PHE A 70 32.63 -20.49 13.62
CA PHE A 70 33.09 -21.77 13.10
C PHE A 70 34.49 -21.65 12.46
N LEU A 71 34.68 -20.67 11.56
CA LEU A 71 35.98 -20.46 10.90
C LEU A 71 37.07 -20.06 11.89
N ALA A 72 36.78 -19.16 12.83
CA ALA A 72 37.73 -18.74 13.86
C ALA A 72 38.11 -19.88 14.81
N GLY A 73 37.16 -20.75 15.15
CA GLY A 73 37.42 -21.95 15.96
C GLY A 73 38.20 -23.03 15.21
N GLY A 74 38.01 -23.14 13.89
CA GLY A 74 38.78 -24.03 13.01
C GLY A 74 40.23 -23.57 12.80
N LEU A 75 40.47 -22.26 12.71
CA LEU A 75 41.81 -21.69 12.50
C LEU A 75 42.74 -21.80 13.72
N LYS A 76 42.20 -22.07 14.91
CA LYS A 76 42.96 -22.20 16.16
C LYS A 76 43.45 -23.63 16.44
N ARG A 77 43.23 -24.58 15.52
CA ARG A 77 43.67 -25.98 15.63
C ARG A 77 44.93 -26.24 14.83
#